data_AF-A0A0F9N5L0-F1
#
_entry.id   AF-A0A0F9N5L0-F1
#
_cell.length_a   1.000
_cell.length_b   1.000
_cell.length_c   1.000
_cell.angle_alpha   90.00
_cell.angle_beta   90.00
_cell.angle_gamma   90.00
#
_symmetry.space_group_name_H-M   'P 1'
#
loop_
_entity.id
_entity.type
_entity.pdbx_description
1 polymer ?
#
loop_
_entity_poly.entity_id
_entity_poly.type
_entity_poly.pdbx_seq_one_letter_code
_entity_poly.pdbx_strand_id
1 'polypeptide(L)'
;IYGNDYNDTFYMYAPQKCKIFGRKANNTLVSFDQPNIFEITSLNSGILNRDISFAQIQNLKGSIYLDDTFVFKLNGKLNGKTDGLGGKNTIIAPNIDNLWTLTSSDTGNIYGISNFQNVQNLVGGEKSDTFTFLTGSSVSGIIDGKSGYNIIDYFSCINDVTLDLHKVINIQEVIGGKQNNVLIGPEDINVWYISAHNKGEVGSIKFENFQNLVGSGIKDTFYALENAKLDGEINGAGGSNSLHAPNKTNSWHVTGVNRGYIEGVLTFSNIQNLFGGEKQDTFKFLDYAYVTGSINGMSKMKNTLDFSSHTSEVAVDLNTLENIQEIIGGGRTTLIGRNVDNIWAITVNICKY
;
A
#
# COMPACT_ATOMS: atom_id res chain seq x y z
N ILE A 1 -47.60 3.72 2.15
CA ILE A 1 -47.66 2.45 1.37
C ILE A 1 -47.41 1.33 2.35
N TYR A 2 -48.33 0.37 2.45
CA TYR A 2 -48.20 -0.80 3.31
C TYR A 2 -48.04 -2.04 2.43
N GLY A 3 -47.07 -2.88 2.76
CA GLY A 3 -46.96 -4.24 2.24
C GLY A 3 -48.08 -5.13 2.76
N ASN A 4 -47.96 -6.42 2.45
CA ASN A 4 -48.75 -7.50 3.02
C ASN A 4 -47.85 -8.34 3.96
N ASP A 5 -48.24 -9.58 4.27
CA ASP A 5 -47.49 -10.43 5.20
C ASP A 5 -46.48 -11.37 4.48
N TYR A 6 -46.30 -11.23 3.16
CA TYR A 6 -45.33 -11.92 2.29
C TYR A 6 -44.16 -11.00 1.89
N ASN A 7 -43.20 -11.53 1.12
CA ASN A 7 -42.08 -10.75 0.62
C ASN A 7 -42.54 -9.73 -0.42
N ASP A 8 -42.54 -8.45 -0.08
CA ASP A 8 -42.86 -7.36 -1.00
C ASP A 8 -41.60 -6.71 -1.58
N THR A 9 -41.73 -6.16 -2.78
CA THR A 9 -40.72 -5.28 -3.38
C THR A 9 -41.34 -3.95 -3.75
N PHE A 10 -40.79 -2.86 -3.20
CA PHE A 10 -41.23 -1.49 -3.44
C PHE A 10 -40.27 -0.83 -4.42
N TYR A 11 -40.75 -0.56 -5.64
CA TYR A 11 -39.98 0.17 -6.66
C TYR A 11 -40.30 1.66 -6.60
N MET A 12 -39.26 2.48 -6.50
CA MET A 12 -39.38 3.93 -6.42
C MET A 12 -39.08 4.57 -7.77
N TYR A 13 -40.09 5.18 -8.40
CA TYR A 13 -39.96 5.79 -9.73
C TYR A 13 -39.95 7.33 -9.73
N ALA A 14 -40.47 7.97 -8.68
CA ALA A 14 -40.47 9.42 -8.56
C ALA A 14 -40.33 9.85 -7.09
N PRO A 15 -39.50 10.86 -6.76
CA PRO A 15 -39.32 11.33 -5.40
C PRO A 15 -40.60 12.01 -4.92
N GLN A 16 -41.35 11.30 -4.08
CA GLN A 16 -42.52 11.84 -3.39
C GLN A 16 -42.40 11.50 -1.91
N LYS A 17 -42.68 12.49 -1.05
CA LYS A 17 -42.72 12.30 0.40
C LYS A 17 -43.75 11.23 0.74
N CYS A 18 -43.27 10.08 1.19
CA CYS A 18 -44.13 8.97 1.54
C CYS A 18 -43.53 8.13 2.67
N LYS A 19 -44.38 7.30 3.27
CA LYS A 19 -43.97 6.31 4.27
C LYS A 19 -44.17 4.91 3.68
N ILE A 20 -43.14 4.07 3.72
CA ILE A 20 -43.19 2.68 3.27
C ILE A 20 -43.09 1.78 4.50
N PHE A 21 -44.03 0.85 4.63
CA PHE A 21 -44.05 -0.10 5.74
C PHE A 21 -44.22 -1.52 5.19
N GLY A 22 -43.15 -2.33 5.23
CA GLY A 22 -43.14 -3.69 4.68
C GLY A 22 -43.95 -4.72 5.48
N ARG A 23 -44.35 -4.42 6.72
CA ARG A 23 -45.02 -5.34 7.67
C ARG A 23 -44.17 -6.58 8.02
N LYS A 24 -44.54 -7.78 7.56
CA LYS A 24 -43.87 -9.04 7.91
C LYS A 24 -42.99 -9.49 6.75
N ALA A 25 -42.29 -10.62 6.93
CA ALA A 25 -41.46 -11.27 5.92
C ALA A 25 -40.24 -10.44 5.46
N ASN A 26 -39.64 -10.83 4.33
CA ASN A 26 -38.37 -10.29 3.80
C ASN A 26 -38.64 -9.33 2.63
N ASN A 27 -38.74 -8.05 2.94
CA ASN A 27 -39.12 -6.99 2.01
C ASN A 27 -37.92 -6.27 1.40
N THR A 28 -38.10 -5.75 0.20
CA THR A 28 -37.08 -5.04 -0.57
C THR A 28 -37.53 -3.65 -0.95
N LEU A 29 -36.68 -2.64 -0.74
CA LEU A 29 -36.85 -1.30 -1.31
C LEU A 29 -35.81 -1.09 -2.40
N VAL A 30 -36.28 -0.76 -3.61
CA VAL A 30 -35.44 -0.40 -4.76
C VAL A 30 -35.54 1.10 -4.97
N SER A 31 -34.41 1.80 -4.95
CA SER A 31 -34.37 3.26 -5.10
C SER A 31 -34.62 3.73 -6.53
N PHE A 32 -34.56 5.04 -6.70
CA PHE A 32 -34.70 5.74 -7.96
C PHE A 32 -33.49 5.54 -8.86
N ASP A 33 -33.67 5.75 -10.16
CA ASP A 33 -32.57 5.85 -11.13
C ASP A 33 -31.91 7.25 -11.08
N GLN A 34 -31.37 7.59 -9.90
CA GLN A 34 -30.59 8.79 -9.60
C GLN A 34 -29.60 8.43 -8.47
N PRO A 35 -28.62 9.28 -8.12
CA PRO A 35 -27.82 9.05 -6.91
C PRO A 35 -28.70 9.07 -5.66
N ASN A 36 -28.65 8.02 -4.84
CA ASN A 36 -29.46 7.93 -3.63
C ASN A 36 -28.64 7.87 -2.34
N ILE A 37 -29.25 8.35 -1.27
CA ILE A 37 -28.74 8.23 0.09
C ILE A 37 -29.78 7.50 0.92
N PHE A 38 -29.43 6.30 1.37
CA PHE A 38 -30.15 5.56 2.41
C PHE A 38 -29.54 5.85 3.77
N GLU A 39 -30.30 6.43 4.68
CA GLU A 39 -29.92 6.55 6.09
C GLU A 39 -30.65 5.50 6.91
N ILE A 40 -29.94 4.46 7.33
CA ILE A 40 -30.48 3.36 8.14
C ILE A 40 -30.38 3.77 9.61
N THR A 41 -31.51 4.00 10.26
CA THR A 41 -31.58 4.62 11.60
C THR A 41 -31.90 3.63 12.71
N SER A 42 -32.61 2.55 12.38
CA SER A 42 -32.92 1.44 13.29
C SER A 42 -33.05 0.13 12.53
N LEU A 43 -33.46 -0.94 13.20
CA LEU A 43 -33.66 -2.24 12.56
C LEU A 43 -34.67 -2.16 11.41
N ASN A 44 -34.23 -2.53 10.20
CA ASN A 44 -35.03 -2.59 8.98
C ASN A 44 -35.77 -1.29 8.66
N SER A 45 -35.22 -0.15 9.10
CA SER A 45 -35.91 1.15 9.04
C SER A 45 -34.92 2.29 8.82
N GLY A 46 -35.40 3.36 8.17
CA GLY A 46 -34.54 4.46 7.78
C GLY A 46 -35.25 5.49 6.92
N ILE A 47 -34.44 6.30 6.25
CA ILE A 47 -34.87 7.39 5.37
C ILE A 47 -34.11 7.28 4.04
N LEU A 48 -34.83 7.29 2.93
CA LEU A 48 -34.27 7.41 1.58
C LEU A 48 -34.38 8.88 1.13
N ASN A 49 -33.26 9.47 0.71
CA ASN A 49 -33.16 10.83 0.15
C ASN A 49 -33.84 11.91 1.02
N ARG A 50 -33.75 11.80 2.35
CA ARG A 50 -34.34 12.69 3.37
C ARG A 50 -35.89 12.74 3.42
N ASP A 51 -36.57 12.32 2.37
CA ASP A 51 -38.01 12.54 2.20
C ASP A 51 -38.88 11.28 2.38
N ILE A 52 -38.29 10.09 2.26
CA ILE A 52 -39.05 8.83 2.26
C ILE A 52 -38.64 7.99 3.47
N SER A 53 -39.50 7.90 4.48
CA SER A 53 -39.25 7.01 5.61
C SER A 53 -39.66 5.58 5.26
N PHE A 54 -38.82 4.61 5.54
CA PHE A 54 -39.14 3.19 5.42
C PHE A 54 -39.02 2.47 6.76
N ALA A 55 -39.83 1.43 6.96
CA ALA A 55 -39.75 0.54 8.10
C ALA A 55 -40.17 -0.88 7.73
N GLN A 56 -39.64 -1.87 8.44
CA GLN A 56 -39.80 -3.30 8.14
C GLN A 56 -39.34 -3.67 6.72
N ILE A 57 -38.25 -3.05 6.25
CA ILE A 57 -37.57 -3.36 4.98
C ILE A 57 -36.21 -3.97 5.29
N GLN A 58 -36.00 -5.22 4.86
CA GLN A 58 -34.80 -5.99 5.15
C GLN A 58 -33.73 -5.80 4.08
N ASN A 59 -34.11 -5.59 2.82
CA ASN A 59 -33.19 -5.45 1.70
C ASN A 59 -33.29 -4.06 1.08
N LEU A 60 -32.15 -3.47 0.78
CA LEU A 60 -32.04 -2.22 0.04
C LEU A 60 -31.33 -2.49 -1.29
N LYS A 61 -31.87 -1.94 -2.37
CA LYS A 61 -31.23 -1.91 -3.68
C LYS A 61 -31.05 -0.48 -4.14
N GLY A 62 -29.84 -0.15 -4.57
CA GLY A 62 -29.48 1.08 -5.24
C GLY A 62 -30.10 1.19 -6.63
N SER A 63 -29.60 2.16 -7.37
CA SER A 63 -29.88 2.42 -8.77
C SER A 63 -29.08 1.48 -9.68
N ILE A 64 -29.55 1.31 -10.91
CA ILE A 64 -28.92 0.37 -11.86
C ILE A 64 -27.68 0.94 -12.54
N TYR A 65 -27.41 2.25 -12.46
CA TYR A 65 -26.31 2.92 -13.16
C TYR A 65 -25.56 3.98 -12.37
N LEU A 66 -26.08 4.45 -11.24
CA LEU A 66 -25.60 5.65 -10.56
C LEU A 66 -25.14 5.30 -9.15
N ASP A 67 -24.35 6.20 -8.58
CA ASP A 67 -23.70 5.98 -7.30
C ASP A 67 -24.71 6.14 -6.15
N ASP A 68 -24.78 5.14 -5.27
CA ASP A 68 -25.61 5.18 -4.08
C ASP A 68 -24.77 5.14 -2.80
N THR A 69 -25.31 5.75 -1.75
CA THR A 69 -24.68 5.80 -0.43
C THR A 69 -25.62 5.19 0.61
N PHE A 70 -25.10 4.23 1.38
CA PHE A 70 -25.79 3.59 2.48
C PHE A 70 -25.12 3.99 3.80
N VAL A 71 -25.78 4.84 4.58
CA VAL A 71 -25.28 5.40 5.83
C VAL A 71 -25.93 4.67 7.00
N PHE A 72 -25.14 3.94 7.77
CA PHE A 72 -25.62 3.22 8.95
C PHE A 72 -25.38 4.07 10.19
N LYS A 73 -26.47 4.46 10.87
CA LYS A 73 -26.39 5.11 12.18
C LYS A 73 -26.16 4.07 13.27
N LEU A 74 -25.86 4.51 14.48
CA LEU A 74 -25.52 3.64 15.64
C LEU A 74 -26.48 2.45 15.84
N ASN A 75 -27.79 2.65 15.65
CA ASN A 75 -28.80 1.60 15.81
C ASN A 75 -29.30 1.01 14.48
N GLY A 76 -28.80 1.52 13.36
CA GLY A 76 -29.20 1.10 12.02
C GLY A 76 -28.74 -0.33 11.75
N LYS A 77 -29.70 -1.22 11.44
CA LYS A 77 -29.40 -2.62 11.12
C LYS A 77 -30.30 -3.11 10.00
N LEU A 78 -29.79 -4.01 9.16
CA LEU A 78 -30.56 -4.73 8.15
C LEU A 78 -30.36 -6.22 8.31
N ASN A 79 -31.47 -6.96 8.40
CA ASN A 79 -31.46 -8.43 8.43
C ASN A 79 -31.36 -9.06 7.04
N GLY A 80 -31.53 -8.26 5.99
CA GLY A 80 -31.35 -8.66 4.60
C GLY A 80 -30.17 -7.91 3.98
N LYS A 81 -30.13 -7.90 2.65
CA LYS A 81 -28.97 -7.46 1.86
C LYS A 81 -28.95 -5.97 1.56
N THR A 82 -27.75 -5.43 1.42
CA THR A 82 -27.53 -4.12 0.78
C THR A 82 -26.89 -4.34 -0.58
N ASP A 83 -27.58 -3.97 -1.66
CA ASP A 83 -27.09 -4.19 -3.02
C ASP A 83 -26.98 -2.84 -3.73
N GLY A 84 -25.76 -2.42 -4.03
CA GLY A 84 -25.54 -1.18 -4.79
C GLY A 84 -26.02 -1.26 -6.24
N LEU A 85 -26.18 -2.47 -6.80
CA LEU A 85 -26.41 -2.70 -8.22
C LEU A 85 -25.33 -2.07 -9.12
N GLY A 86 -25.62 -0.97 -9.81
CA GLY A 86 -24.67 -0.29 -10.70
C GLY A 86 -23.94 0.86 -10.02
N GLY A 87 -23.13 1.61 -10.77
CA GLY A 87 -22.41 2.77 -10.23
C GLY A 87 -21.28 2.41 -9.25
N LYS A 88 -20.75 3.42 -8.56
CA LYS A 88 -19.73 3.35 -7.51
C LYS A 88 -20.37 3.62 -6.15
N ASN A 89 -20.76 2.55 -5.48
CA ASN A 89 -21.54 2.65 -4.25
C ASN A 89 -20.66 2.77 -3.02
N THR A 90 -21.21 3.42 -2.00
CA THR A 90 -20.52 3.71 -0.74
C THR A 90 -21.30 3.21 0.45
N ILE A 91 -20.65 2.49 1.36
CA ILE A 91 -21.17 2.28 2.72
C ILE A 91 -20.42 3.18 3.69
N ILE A 92 -21.16 3.88 4.54
CA ILE A 92 -20.62 4.59 5.70
C ILE A 92 -21.07 3.87 6.97
N ALA A 93 -20.11 3.34 7.71
CA ALA A 93 -20.34 2.61 8.95
C ALA A 93 -20.73 3.51 10.13
N PRO A 94 -21.36 2.95 11.17
CA PRO A 94 -21.66 3.68 12.40
C PRO A 94 -20.37 4.05 13.16
N ASN A 95 -20.45 5.09 14.00
CA ASN A 95 -19.34 5.60 14.82
C ASN A 95 -19.07 4.71 16.06
N ILE A 96 -18.79 3.43 15.81
CA ILE A 96 -18.37 2.40 16.77
C ILE A 96 -17.13 1.71 16.22
N ASP A 97 -16.58 0.75 16.97
CA ASP A 97 -15.54 -0.11 16.41
C ASP A 97 -16.21 -1.04 15.38
N ASN A 98 -15.79 -1.00 14.12
CA ASN A 98 -16.38 -1.86 13.09
C ASN A 98 -15.39 -2.93 12.64
N LEU A 99 -15.94 -4.14 12.47
CA LEU A 99 -15.25 -5.24 11.80
C LEU A 99 -15.93 -5.48 10.45
N TRP A 100 -15.19 -5.24 9.38
CA TRP A 100 -15.58 -5.55 8.02
C TRP A 100 -14.95 -6.87 7.61
N THR A 101 -15.75 -7.76 7.00
CA THR A 101 -15.27 -9.02 6.44
C THR A 101 -15.62 -9.05 4.96
N LEU A 102 -14.60 -8.92 4.11
CA LEU A 102 -14.73 -8.92 2.66
C LEU A 102 -14.65 -10.36 2.16
N THR A 103 -15.69 -10.78 1.43
CA THR A 103 -15.89 -12.20 1.06
C THR A 103 -15.71 -12.45 -0.43
N SER A 104 -15.89 -11.42 -1.26
CA SER A 104 -15.65 -11.45 -2.71
C SER A 104 -15.37 -10.02 -3.20
N SER A 105 -15.34 -9.83 -4.51
CA SER A 105 -15.20 -8.48 -5.09
C SER A 105 -16.38 -7.60 -4.70
N ASP A 106 -16.10 -6.42 -4.14
CA ASP A 106 -17.06 -5.39 -3.74
C ASP A 106 -18.23 -5.94 -2.88
N THR A 107 -17.93 -6.97 -2.09
CA THR A 107 -18.92 -7.77 -1.35
C THR A 107 -18.36 -8.16 0.02
N GLY A 108 -19.21 -8.08 1.04
CA GLY A 108 -18.79 -8.41 2.39
C GLY A 108 -19.88 -8.27 3.44
N ASN A 109 -19.45 -8.30 4.69
CA ASN A 109 -20.28 -8.14 5.87
C ASN A 109 -19.65 -7.12 6.81
N ILE A 110 -20.47 -6.47 7.62
CA ILE A 110 -20.03 -5.64 8.74
C ILE A 110 -21.06 -5.83 9.85
N TYR A 111 -20.62 -5.84 11.11
CA TYR A 111 -21.52 -6.06 12.23
C TYR A 111 -22.73 -5.09 12.21
N GLY A 112 -23.94 -5.63 12.07
CA GLY A 112 -25.19 -4.85 11.92
C GLY A 112 -25.70 -4.68 10.48
N ILE A 113 -24.86 -4.94 9.47
CA ILE A 113 -25.23 -5.04 8.05
C ILE A 113 -24.98 -6.48 7.61
N SER A 114 -26.06 -7.24 7.36
CA SER A 114 -25.88 -8.56 6.77
C SER A 114 -25.72 -8.46 5.24
N ASN A 115 -24.58 -8.92 4.72
CA ASN A 115 -24.24 -9.06 3.30
C ASN A 115 -24.51 -7.82 2.42
N PHE A 116 -23.47 -7.01 2.22
CA PHE A 116 -23.44 -6.03 1.14
C PHE A 116 -22.82 -6.63 -0.13
N GLN A 117 -23.26 -6.15 -1.30
CA GLN A 117 -22.71 -6.50 -2.61
C GLN A 117 -22.75 -5.28 -3.54
N ASN A 118 -21.88 -5.26 -4.54
CA ASN A 118 -21.72 -4.15 -5.48
C ASN A 118 -21.41 -2.82 -4.77
N VAL A 119 -20.56 -2.85 -3.74
CA VAL A 119 -20.12 -1.66 -3.00
C VAL A 119 -18.61 -1.47 -3.13
N GLN A 120 -18.22 -0.42 -3.84
CA GLN A 120 -16.83 -0.14 -4.20
C GLN A 120 -16.08 0.68 -3.16
N ASN A 121 -16.79 1.53 -2.39
CA ASN A 121 -16.18 2.42 -1.41
C ASN A 121 -16.64 2.05 0.00
N LEU A 122 -15.69 1.89 0.91
CA LEU A 122 -15.94 1.53 2.31
C LEU A 122 -15.44 2.67 3.19
N VAL A 123 -16.34 3.22 4.00
CA VAL A 123 -16.02 4.32 4.90
C VAL A 123 -16.33 3.88 6.33
N GLY A 124 -15.30 3.92 7.16
CA GLY A 124 -15.32 3.62 8.58
C GLY A 124 -16.18 4.58 9.42
N GLY A 125 -16.18 4.30 10.72
CA GLY A 125 -16.75 5.14 11.76
C GLY A 125 -15.70 6.10 12.34
N GLU A 126 -16.01 6.73 13.47
CA GLU A 126 -15.04 7.59 14.17
C GLU A 126 -14.16 6.81 15.18
N LYS A 127 -14.34 5.49 15.28
CA LYS A 127 -13.54 4.62 16.15
C LYS A 127 -12.76 3.61 15.30
N SER A 128 -12.10 2.65 15.93
CA SER A 128 -11.24 1.69 15.24
C SER A 128 -12.01 0.80 14.29
N ASP A 129 -11.56 0.75 13.04
CA ASP A 129 -12.12 -0.08 11.99
C ASP A 129 -11.11 -1.10 11.47
N THR A 130 -11.49 -2.38 11.46
CA THR A 130 -10.70 -3.45 10.85
C THR A 130 -11.38 -3.94 9.57
N PHE A 131 -10.64 -3.88 8.46
CA PHE A 131 -11.06 -4.40 7.15
C PHE A 131 -10.35 -5.72 6.86
N THR A 132 -11.01 -6.83 7.19
CA THR A 132 -10.48 -8.19 6.99
C THR A 132 -10.85 -8.75 5.61
N PHE A 133 -9.86 -9.14 4.84
CA PHE A 133 -10.01 -9.72 3.51
C PHE A 133 -9.91 -11.25 3.54
N LEU A 134 -10.93 -11.93 3.00
CA LEU A 134 -10.86 -13.35 2.70
C LEU A 134 -10.20 -13.59 1.33
N THR A 135 -9.75 -14.83 1.11
CA THR A 135 -9.09 -15.20 -0.16
C THR A 135 -9.98 -14.91 -1.37
N GLY A 136 -9.47 -14.15 -2.32
CA GLY A 136 -10.18 -13.77 -3.55
C GLY A 136 -11.13 -12.57 -3.39
N SER A 137 -11.22 -11.98 -2.19
CA SER A 137 -11.95 -10.72 -2.00
C SER A 137 -11.14 -9.51 -2.48
N SER A 138 -11.83 -8.45 -2.88
CA SER A 138 -11.21 -7.21 -3.34
C SER A 138 -12.19 -6.05 -3.18
N VAL A 139 -11.65 -4.85 -3.09
CA VAL A 139 -12.40 -3.59 -3.15
C VAL A 139 -11.85 -2.81 -4.33
N SER A 140 -12.71 -2.46 -5.27
CA SER A 140 -12.26 -1.79 -6.50
C SER A 140 -12.12 -0.27 -6.34
N GLY A 141 -12.84 0.32 -5.38
CA GLY A 141 -12.80 1.75 -5.01
C GLY A 141 -11.86 2.05 -3.83
N ILE A 142 -12.29 2.94 -2.94
CA ILE A 142 -11.49 3.48 -1.83
C ILE A 142 -11.92 2.89 -0.48
N ILE A 143 -10.95 2.69 0.41
CA ILE A 143 -11.19 2.42 1.84
C ILE A 143 -10.75 3.63 2.65
N ASP A 144 -11.67 4.24 3.38
CA ASP A 144 -11.39 5.34 4.30
C ASP A 144 -11.73 4.91 5.72
N GLY A 145 -10.72 4.73 6.57
CA GLY A 145 -10.90 4.38 7.98
C GLY A 145 -11.42 5.54 8.85
N LYS A 146 -11.39 6.79 8.36
CA LYS A 146 -11.61 8.01 9.16
C LYS A 146 -10.77 8.05 10.45
N SER A 147 -11.28 8.63 11.53
CA SER A 147 -10.64 8.69 12.84
C SER A 147 -10.43 7.28 13.43
N GLY A 148 -9.75 7.20 14.57
CA GLY A 148 -9.50 5.93 15.23
C GLY A 148 -8.23 5.23 14.73
N TYR A 149 -8.06 3.97 15.15
CA TYR A 149 -6.94 3.13 14.71
C TYR A 149 -7.47 2.06 13.78
N ASN A 150 -7.10 2.17 12.50
CA ASN A 150 -7.71 1.43 11.41
C ASN A 150 -6.71 0.49 10.76
N ILE A 151 -7.17 -0.72 10.45
CA ILE A 151 -6.34 -1.84 10.01
C ILE A 151 -6.91 -2.43 8.72
N ILE A 152 -6.05 -2.65 7.73
CA ILE A 152 -6.34 -3.54 6.61
C ILE A 152 -5.64 -4.88 6.86
N ASP A 153 -6.41 -5.97 6.89
CA ASP A 153 -5.93 -7.28 7.30
C ASP A 153 -6.17 -8.34 6.21
N TYR A 154 -5.08 -8.79 5.57
CA TYR A 154 -5.06 -9.91 4.62
C TYR A 154 -4.54 -11.21 5.23
N PHE A 155 -4.35 -11.33 6.54
CA PHE A 155 -3.68 -12.47 7.19
C PHE A 155 -4.25 -13.85 6.80
N SER A 156 -5.54 -13.92 6.50
CA SER A 156 -6.23 -15.15 6.09
C SER A 156 -6.13 -15.46 4.58
N CYS A 157 -5.60 -14.55 3.77
CA CYS A 157 -5.44 -14.74 2.33
C CYS A 157 -4.32 -15.75 2.02
N ILE A 158 -4.63 -16.71 1.15
CA ILE A 158 -3.69 -17.76 0.70
C ILE A 158 -3.17 -17.55 -0.72
N ASN A 159 -3.60 -16.48 -1.40
CA ASN A 159 -3.10 -16.07 -2.70
C ASN A 159 -2.20 -14.85 -2.54
N ASP A 160 -1.50 -14.47 -3.60
CA ASP A 160 -0.74 -13.23 -3.64
C ASP A 160 -1.64 -12.02 -3.40
N VAL A 161 -1.11 -11.02 -2.69
CA VAL A 161 -1.79 -9.77 -2.37
C VAL A 161 -1.01 -8.62 -2.96
N THR A 162 -1.72 -7.68 -3.59
CA THR A 162 -1.18 -6.37 -3.92
C THR A 162 -2.04 -5.32 -3.25
N LEU A 163 -1.45 -4.55 -2.34
CA LEU A 163 -2.11 -3.42 -1.71
C LEU A 163 -1.55 -2.13 -2.27
N ASP A 164 -2.45 -1.35 -2.87
CA ASP A 164 -2.15 -0.04 -3.42
C ASP A 164 -2.57 1.05 -2.43
N LEU A 165 -1.59 1.74 -1.83
CA LEU A 165 -1.85 2.77 -0.82
C LEU A 165 -2.49 4.05 -1.40
N HIS A 166 -2.58 4.21 -2.73
CA HIS A 166 -3.36 5.29 -3.34
C HIS A 166 -4.87 5.16 -3.08
N LYS A 167 -5.33 3.94 -2.77
CA LYS A 167 -6.75 3.62 -2.58
C LYS A 167 -7.15 3.52 -1.11
N VAL A 168 -6.24 3.82 -0.19
CA VAL A 168 -6.50 3.73 1.24
C VAL A 168 -6.28 5.09 1.88
N ILE A 169 -7.19 5.46 2.77
CA ILE A 169 -7.21 6.74 3.46
C ILE A 169 -7.40 6.46 4.94
N ASN A 170 -6.66 7.18 5.79
CA ASN A 170 -6.74 7.08 7.25
C ASN A 170 -6.56 5.65 7.81
N ILE A 171 -5.64 4.89 7.25
CA ILE A 171 -5.23 3.55 7.74
C ILE A 171 -3.90 3.68 8.48
N GLN A 172 -3.77 3.01 9.63
CA GLN A 172 -2.54 3.04 10.43
C GLN A 172 -1.73 1.75 10.30
N GLU A 173 -2.36 0.64 9.90
CA GLU A 173 -1.70 -0.65 9.82
C GLU A 173 -2.23 -1.50 8.66
N VAL A 174 -1.31 -2.16 7.97
CA VAL A 174 -1.60 -3.10 6.88
C VAL A 174 -0.88 -4.42 7.13
N ILE A 175 -1.62 -5.53 7.05
CA ILE A 175 -1.09 -6.88 7.30
C ILE A 175 -1.23 -7.70 6.01
N GLY A 176 -0.12 -8.18 5.47
CA GLY A 176 -0.07 -9.05 4.29
C GLY A 176 -0.57 -10.47 4.55
N GLY A 177 -0.93 -11.16 3.47
CA GLY A 177 -1.37 -12.55 3.48
C GLY A 177 -0.22 -13.56 3.55
N LYS A 178 -0.53 -14.83 3.29
CA LYS A 178 0.40 -15.95 3.47
C LYS A 178 1.36 -16.20 2.30
N GLN A 179 1.06 -15.67 1.12
CA GLN A 179 1.89 -15.79 -0.08
C GLN A 179 2.65 -14.48 -0.35
N ASN A 180 2.99 -14.20 -1.61
CA ASN A 180 3.73 -12.98 -1.94
C ASN A 180 2.82 -11.76 -1.78
N ASN A 181 3.30 -10.79 -1.02
CA ASN A 181 2.60 -9.54 -0.80
C ASN A 181 3.42 -8.38 -1.37
N VAL A 182 2.74 -7.49 -2.08
CA VAL A 182 3.28 -6.26 -2.65
C VAL A 182 2.59 -5.07 -2.00
N LEU A 183 3.38 -4.13 -1.47
CA LEU A 183 2.89 -2.84 -0.97
C LEU A 183 3.36 -1.74 -1.91
N ILE A 184 2.42 -1.04 -2.54
CA ILE A 184 2.71 0.11 -3.40
C ILE A 184 2.51 1.38 -2.58
N GLY A 185 3.53 2.23 -2.55
CA GLY A 185 3.52 3.50 -1.82
C GLY A 185 2.52 4.51 -2.36
N PRO A 186 2.16 5.52 -1.55
CA PRO A 186 1.42 6.70 -2.03
C PRO A 186 2.17 7.47 -3.12
N GLU A 187 1.46 8.21 -3.98
CA GLU A 187 2.05 9.12 -4.99
C GLU A 187 2.51 10.42 -4.31
N ASP A 188 3.54 10.31 -3.49
CA ASP A 188 4.16 11.40 -2.75
C ASP A 188 5.65 11.11 -2.54
N ILE A 189 6.38 12.04 -1.92
CA ILE A 189 7.71 11.76 -1.39
C ILE A 189 7.56 10.81 -0.19
N ASN A 190 7.90 9.54 -0.40
CA ASN A 190 7.79 8.55 0.66
C ASN A 190 9.12 8.33 1.38
N VAL A 191 9.01 8.13 2.69
CA VAL A 191 10.09 7.59 3.52
C VAL A 191 9.64 6.25 4.08
N TRP A 192 10.42 5.23 3.76
CA TRP A 192 10.21 3.84 4.16
C TRP A 192 11.24 3.43 5.18
N TYR A 193 10.80 2.81 6.27
CA TYR A 193 11.67 2.18 7.26
C TYR A 193 11.41 0.68 7.30
N ILE A 194 12.40 -0.13 6.92
CA ILE A 194 12.36 -1.58 7.05
C ILE A 194 12.96 -1.90 8.42
N SER A 195 12.11 -2.23 9.39
CA SER A 195 12.51 -2.36 10.79
C SER A 195 12.83 -3.80 11.19
N ALA A 196 12.22 -4.77 10.51
CA ALA A 196 12.41 -6.20 10.76
C ALA A 196 12.12 -7.00 9.47
N HIS A 197 12.01 -8.32 9.61
CA HIS A 197 11.68 -9.22 8.51
C HIS A 197 10.28 -8.93 7.96
N ASN A 198 10.20 -8.50 6.68
CA ASN A 198 8.97 -8.17 5.97
C ASN A 198 8.06 -7.19 6.73
N LYS A 199 8.67 -6.29 7.51
CA LYS A 199 7.98 -5.39 8.44
C LYS A 199 8.64 -4.03 8.49
N GLY A 200 7.82 -3.00 8.62
CA GLY A 200 8.28 -1.63 8.58
C GLY A 200 7.16 -0.61 8.65
N GLU A 201 7.46 0.59 8.18
CA GLU A 201 6.49 1.67 8.03
C GLU A 201 6.81 2.54 6.80
N VAL A 202 5.78 3.14 6.24
CA VAL A 202 5.86 4.18 5.20
C VAL A 202 4.99 5.36 5.61
N GLY A 203 5.62 6.53 5.76
CA GLY A 203 4.96 7.66 6.41
C GLY A 203 4.42 7.26 7.80
N SER A 204 3.12 7.33 8.00
CA SER A 204 2.46 6.92 9.26
C SER A 204 1.86 5.51 9.24
N ILE A 205 2.01 4.76 8.13
CA ILE A 205 1.38 3.45 7.95
C ILE A 205 2.40 2.36 8.29
N LYS A 206 2.06 1.53 9.28
CA LYS A 206 2.83 0.32 9.60
C LYS A 206 2.46 -0.81 8.66
N PHE A 207 3.44 -1.58 8.22
CA PHE A 207 3.21 -2.77 7.40
C PHE A 207 3.86 -4.01 8.02
N GLU A 208 3.17 -5.14 7.90
CA GLU A 208 3.68 -6.45 8.29
C GLU A 208 3.40 -7.49 7.19
N ASN A 209 4.27 -8.48 7.05
CA ASN A 209 4.22 -9.54 6.04
C ASN A 209 4.28 -9.05 4.59
N PHE A 210 4.91 -7.90 4.30
CA PHE A 210 5.15 -7.45 2.92
C PHE A 210 6.58 -7.74 2.48
N GLN A 211 6.74 -8.65 1.52
CA GLN A 211 8.04 -9.04 0.97
C GLN A 211 8.52 -8.06 -0.10
N ASN A 212 7.60 -7.42 -0.82
CA ASN A 212 7.89 -6.53 -1.94
C ASN A 212 7.35 -5.13 -1.65
N LEU A 213 8.23 -4.13 -1.78
CA LEU A 213 7.88 -2.73 -1.59
C LEU A 213 8.09 -2.00 -2.91
N VAL A 214 7.08 -1.25 -3.35
CA VAL A 214 7.15 -0.44 -4.57
C VAL A 214 6.99 1.02 -4.19
N GLY A 215 7.94 1.85 -4.61
CA GLY A 215 7.85 3.30 -4.49
C GLY A 215 6.79 3.90 -5.41
N SER A 216 6.93 5.19 -5.68
CA SER A 216 5.99 6.01 -6.45
C SER A 216 6.60 6.50 -7.78
N GLY A 217 5.89 7.36 -8.50
CA GLY A 217 6.49 8.14 -9.59
C GLY A 217 7.44 9.27 -9.12
N ILE A 218 7.49 9.53 -7.81
CA ILE A 218 8.19 10.63 -7.15
C ILE A 218 9.42 10.07 -6.38
N LYS A 219 10.13 10.90 -5.63
CA LYS A 219 11.29 10.50 -4.82
C LYS A 219 10.86 9.59 -3.67
N ASP A 220 11.42 8.40 -3.62
CA ASP A 220 11.31 7.48 -2.49
C ASP A 220 12.65 7.29 -1.76
N THR A 221 12.62 7.29 -0.44
CA THR A 221 13.79 7.01 0.40
C THR A 221 13.53 5.80 1.29
N PHE A 222 14.37 4.78 1.15
CA PHE A 222 14.30 3.53 1.90
C PHE A 222 15.43 3.46 2.92
N TYR A 223 15.09 3.19 4.18
CA TYR A 223 16.03 2.95 5.27
C TYR A 223 15.91 1.50 5.75
N ALA A 224 16.94 0.69 5.50
CA ALA A 224 17.07 -0.61 6.13
C ALA A 224 17.70 -0.44 7.52
N LEU A 225 16.91 -0.69 8.58
CA LEU A 225 17.40 -0.61 9.97
C LEU A 225 18.22 -1.87 10.35
N GLU A 226 18.76 -1.90 11.57
CA GLU A 226 19.68 -2.96 12.06
C GLU A 226 19.23 -4.39 11.72
N ASN A 227 17.95 -4.67 11.96
CA ASN A 227 17.31 -5.98 11.79
C ASN A 227 16.50 -6.11 10.48
N ALA A 228 16.66 -5.17 9.55
CA ALA A 228 15.95 -5.19 8.29
C ALA A 228 16.21 -6.48 7.52
N LYS A 229 15.13 -7.06 6.99
CA LYS A 229 15.19 -8.15 6.03
C LYS A 229 13.95 -8.13 5.14
N LEU A 230 14.12 -8.24 3.83
CA LEU A 230 13.04 -8.50 2.89
C LEU A 230 13.34 -9.75 2.10
N ASP A 231 12.37 -10.66 2.00
CA ASP A 231 12.51 -11.85 1.16
C ASP A 231 12.34 -11.54 -0.32
N GLY A 232 11.64 -10.45 -0.64
CA GLY A 232 11.41 -9.96 -1.99
C GLY A 232 12.31 -8.78 -2.34
N GLU A 233 11.72 -7.80 -3.03
CA GLU A 233 12.44 -6.69 -3.64
C GLU A 233 11.90 -5.32 -3.22
N ILE A 234 12.79 -4.35 -3.08
CA ILE A 234 12.47 -2.93 -3.15
C ILE A 234 12.56 -2.47 -4.61
N ASN A 235 11.45 -2.03 -5.19
CA ASN A 235 11.44 -1.37 -6.49
C ASN A 235 11.13 0.12 -6.29
N GLY A 236 12.12 0.99 -6.52
CA GLY A 236 11.92 2.44 -6.40
C GLY A 236 10.92 3.04 -7.39
N ALA A 237 10.52 2.30 -8.42
CA ALA A 237 9.64 2.76 -9.50
C ALA A 237 10.21 3.99 -10.25
N GLY A 238 9.47 5.11 -10.27
CA GLY A 238 9.90 6.37 -10.90
C GLY A 238 10.83 7.18 -10.00
N GLY A 239 10.98 8.47 -10.29
CA GLY A 239 11.69 9.40 -9.39
C GLY A 239 13.20 9.15 -9.17
N SER A 240 13.74 9.86 -8.17
CA SER A 240 15.14 9.73 -7.74
C SER A 240 15.18 9.09 -6.36
N ASN A 241 15.53 7.81 -6.33
CA ASN A 241 15.35 6.96 -5.16
C ASN A 241 16.67 6.71 -4.44
N SER A 242 16.57 6.55 -3.13
CA SER A 242 17.70 6.35 -2.24
C SER A 242 17.49 5.14 -1.36
N LEU A 243 18.52 4.32 -1.18
CA LEU A 243 18.52 3.19 -0.25
C LEU A 243 19.68 3.33 0.74
N HIS A 244 19.36 3.32 2.02
CA HIS A 244 20.33 3.32 3.12
C HIS A 244 20.43 1.91 3.72
N ALA A 245 21.65 1.40 3.85
CA ALA A 245 21.90 0.12 4.49
C ALA A 245 21.86 0.20 6.02
N PRO A 246 21.75 -0.95 6.71
CA PRO A 246 21.84 -1.01 8.17
C PRO A 246 23.20 -0.53 8.70
N ASN A 247 23.27 -0.13 9.97
CA ASN A 247 24.49 0.36 10.65
C ASN A 247 25.47 -0.77 11.04
N LYS A 248 25.72 -1.67 10.10
CA LYS A 248 26.65 -2.80 10.20
C LYS A 248 27.56 -2.86 8.98
N THR A 249 28.44 -3.86 8.92
CA THR A 249 29.23 -4.08 7.71
C THR A 249 28.31 -4.55 6.61
N ASN A 250 28.27 -3.85 5.48
CA ASN A 250 27.39 -4.21 4.37
C ASN A 250 28.18 -4.59 3.11
N SER A 251 27.66 -5.60 2.42
CA SER A 251 28.17 -6.12 1.15
C SER A 251 27.12 -5.87 0.09
N TRP A 252 27.30 -4.79 -0.67
CA TRP A 252 26.44 -4.42 -1.77
C TRP A 252 26.92 -5.05 -3.07
N HIS A 253 25.99 -5.63 -3.82
CA HIS A 253 26.24 -6.21 -5.13
C HIS A 253 25.35 -5.51 -6.16
N VAL A 254 25.93 -4.63 -6.95
CA VAL A 254 25.25 -3.93 -8.04
C VAL A 254 25.35 -4.80 -9.29
N THR A 255 24.22 -5.36 -9.71
CA THR A 255 24.13 -6.40 -10.76
C THR A 255 23.64 -5.86 -12.10
N GLY A 256 23.36 -4.56 -12.16
CA GLY A 256 23.12 -3.82 -13.39
C GLY A 256 22.73 -2.39 -13.10
N VAL A 257 22.06 -1.74 -14.05
CA VAL A 257 21.64 -0.34 -13.90
C VAL A 257 20.65 -0.19 -12.76
N ASN A 258 21.02 0.56 -11.72
CA ASN A 258 20.16 0.90 -10.58
C ASN A 258 19.52 -0.33 -9.89
N ARG A 259 20.20 -1.48 -9.94
CA ARG A 259 19.69 -2.76 -9.40
C ARG A 259 20.79 -3.57 -8.75
N GLY A 260 20.42 -4.37 -7.77
CA GLY A 260 21.36 -5.16 -6.99
C GLY A 260 20.75 -5.76 -5.74
N TYR A 261 21.59 -6.11 -4.79
CA TYR A 261 21.18 -6.55 -3.47
C TYR A 261 22.20 -6.15 -2.41
N ILE A 262 21.74 -6.10 -1.16
CA ILE A 262 22.60 -6.07 0.03
C ILE A 262 22.58 -7.49 0.59
N GLU A 263 23.74 -8.13 0.68
CA GLU A 263 23.86 -9.53 1.05
C GLU A 263 23.21 -9.83 2.42
N GLY A 264 22.26 -10.76 2.42
CA GLY A 264 21.52 -11.16 3.63
C GLY A 264 20.49 -10.15 4.14
N VAL A 265 20.25 -9.04 3.43
CA VAL A 265 19.29 -8.00 3.83
C VAL A 265 18.12 -7.92 2.85
N LEU A 266 18.35 -7.55 1.59
CA LEU A 266 17.28 -7.33 0.60
C LEU A 266 17.81 -7.21 -0.84
N THR A 267 16.92 -7.36 -1.81
CA THR A 267 17.15 -7.05 -3.23
C THR A 267 16.53 -5.70 -3.59
N PHE A 268 17.10 -5.00 -4.58
CA PHE A 268 16.58 -3.72 -5.05
C PHE A 268 16.66 -3.53 -6.57
N SER A 269 15.74 -2.73 -7.10
CA SER A 269 15.77 -2.14 -8.45
C SER A 269 15.25 -0.71 -8.45
N ASN A 270 15.58 0.02 -9.52
CA ASN A 270 15.25 1.43 -9.70
C ASN A 270 15.70 2.31 -8.52
N ILE A 271 16.86 2.00 -7.94
CA ILE A 271 17.53 2.79 -6.90
C ILE A 271 18.78 3.45 -7.46
N GLN A 272 18.78 4.78 -7.52
CA GLN A 272 19.87 5.57 -8.11
C GLN A 272 20.94 5.93 -7.09
N ASN A 273 20.58 6.11 -5.82
CA ASN A 273 21.49 6.56 -4.78
C ASN A 273 21.67 5.48 -3.71
N LEU A 274 22.92 5.07 -3.45
CA LEU A 274 23.26 4.04 -2.47
C LEU A 274 24.01 4.65 -1.29
N PHE A 275 23.51 4.42 -0.08
CA PHE A 275 24.08 4.95 1.16
C PHE A 275 24.44 3.80 2.09
N GLY A 276 25.71 3.70 2.46
CA GLY A 276 26.23 2.73 3.43
C GLY A 276 25.71 2.95 4.85
N GLY A 277 26.25 2.16 5.77
CA GLY A 277 25.96 2.29 7.20
C GLY A 277 27.08 2.97 7.98
N GLU A 278 27.02 2.88 9.30
CA GLU A 278 28.08 3.42 10.17
C GLU A 278 29.38 2.59 10.18
N LYS A 279 29.37 1.35 9.66
CA LYS A 279 30.56 0.48 9.61
C LYS A 279 31.18 0.49 8.20
N GLN A 280 31.91 -0.58 7.86
CA GLN A 280 32.56 -0.71 6.56
C GLN A 280 31.54 -1.17 5.52
N ASP A 281 31.48 -0.47 4.40
CA ASP A 281 30.61 -0.81 3.29
C ASP A 281 31.44 -1.15 2.05
N THR A 282 31.16 -2.29 1.42
CA THR A 282 31.74 -2.66 0.13
C THR A 282 30.67 -2.59 -0.95
N PHE A 283 30.90 -1.75 -1.97
CA PHE A 283 30.04 -1.60 -3.14
C PHE A 283 30.69 -2.30 -4.33
N LYS A 284 30.31 -3.55 -4.57
CA LYS A 284 30.82 -4.36 -5.67
C LYS A 284 29.93 -4.25 -6.89
N PHE A 285 30.51 -3.92 -8.04
CA PHE A 285 29.79 -3.81 -9.30
C PHE A 285 30.14 -4.99 -10.22
N LEU A 286 29.12 -5.60 -10.82
CA LEU A 286 29.28 -6.57 -11.90
C LEU A 286 29.47 -5.87 -13.24
N ASP A 287 30.00 -6.59 -14.24
CA ASP A 287 30.24 -6.01 -15.57
C ASP A 287 28.97 -5.34 -16.13
N TYR A 288 29.13 -4.15 -16.71
CA TYR A 288 28.06 -3.26 -17.19
C TYR A 288 27.10 -2.71 -16.12
N ALA A 289 27.29 -2.99 -14.83
CA ALA A 289 26.51 -2.41 -13.75
C ALA A 289 27.00 -1.00 -13.40
N TYR A 290 26.04 -0.11 -13.08
CA TYR A 290 26.29 1.23 -12.57
C TYR A 290 25.03 1.76 -11.87
N VAL A 291 25.21 2.80 -11.07
CA VAL A 291 24.10 3.61 -10.55
C VAL A 291 24.13 4.99 -11.20
N THR A 292 22.96 5.57 -11.46
CA THR A 292 22.86 6.89 -12.10
C THR A 292 22.89 8.05 -11.12
N GLY A 293 22.87 7.77 -9.81
CA GLY A 293 22.96 8.77 -8.74
C GLY A 293 24.29 8.71 -8.02
N SER A 294 24.28 8.99 -6.71
CA SER A 294 25.48 9.04 -5.87
C SER A 294 25.71 7.76 -5.06
N ILE A 295 26.97 7.53 -4.67
CA ILE A 295 27.32 6.52 -3.67
C ILE A 295 27.96 7.22 -2.48
N ASN A 296 27.46 6.93 -1.29
CA ASN A 296 27.99 7.47 -0.04
C ASN A 296 28.25 6.36 0.95
N GLY A 297 29.49 6.21 1.43
CA GLY A 297 29.81 5.22 2.48
C GLY A 297 29.24 5.56 3.86
N MET A 298 28.71 6.78 4.07
CA MET A 298 28.11 7.30 5.32
C MET A 298 28.99 7.31 6.58
N SER A 299 30.19 6.72 6.52
CA SER A 299 31.12 6.61 7.63
C SER A 299 32.55 6.97 7.23
N LYS A 300 33.41 7.23 8.22
CA LYS A 300 34.86 7.36 8.00
C LYS A 300 35.58 6.00 8.02
N MET A 301 34.84 4.90 8.22
CA MET A 301 35.41 3.57 8.15
C MET A 301 35.89 3.29 6.73
N LYS A 302 36.65 2.21 6.52
CA LYS A 302 37.11 1.84 5.19
C LYS A 302 35.93 1.37 4.34
N ASN A 303 35.38 2.25 3.52
CA ASN A 303 34.39 1.93 2.51
C ASN A 303 35.08 1.74 1.17
N THR A 304 34.72 0.65 0.48
CA THR A 304 35.37 0.20 -0.74
C THR A 304 34.39 0.23 -1.90
N LEU A 305 34.80 0.86 -2.99
CA LEU A 305 34.14 0.77 -4.29
C LEU A 305 34.90 -0.23 -5.17
N ASP A 306 34.29 -1.35 -5.52
CA ASP A 306 34.96 -2.50 -6.15
C ASP A 306 34.42 -2.78 -7.56
N PHE A 307 35.24 -2.46 -8.57
CA PHE A 307 35.02 -2.78 -9.98
C PHE A 307 35.90 -3.92 -10.46
N SER A 308 36.50 -4.72 -9.58
CA SER A 308 37.39 -5.85 -9.97
C SER A 308 36.73 -6.86 -10.91
N SER A 309 35.39 -6.89 -10.94
CA SER A 309 34.61 -7.77 -11.82
C SER A 309 34.28 -7.14 -13.18
N HIS A 310 34.64 -5.87 -13.43
CA HIS A 310 34.45 -5.21 -14.73
C HIS A 310 35.51 -5.65 -15.73
N THR A 311 35.04 -6.12 -16.88
CA THR A 311 35.87 -6.38 -18.05
C THR A 311 35.78 -5.25 -19.06
N SER A 312 34.65 -4.53 -19.06
CA SER A 312 34.39 -3.31 -19.80
C SER A 312 35.15 -2.10 -19.24
N GLU A 313 35.20 -1.02 -20.02
CA GLU A 313 35.76 0.25 -19.58
C GLU A 313 34.85 0.94 -18.57
N VAL A 314 35.42 1.39 -17.45
CA VAL A 314 34.72 2.13 -16.39
C VAL A 314 35.37 3.49 -16.19
N ALA A 315 34.57 4.54 -16.17
CA ALA A 315 34.97 5.84 -15.67
C ALA A 315 34.37 6.07 -14.28
N VAL A 316 35.23 6.28 -13.28
CA VAL A 316 34.85 6.56 -11.90
C VAL A 316 35.03 8.05 -11.65
N ASP A 317 33.93 8.78 -11.48
CA ASP A 317 33.94 10.20 -11.14
C ASP A 317 33.91 10.41 -9.63
N LEU A 318 35.00 10.93 -9.06
CA LEU A 318 35.09 11.18 -7.62
C LEU A 318 34.16 12.28 -7.11
N ASN A 319 33.50 13.04 -7.99
CA ASN A 319 32.50 14.04 -7.61
C ASN A 319 31.13 13.41 -7.24
N THR A 320 30.86 12.17 -7.66
CA THR A 320 29.62 11.45 -7.31
C THR A 320 29.77 10.54 -6.08
N LEU A 321 30.97 10.56 -5.48
CA LEU A 321 31.35 9.69 -4.36
C LEU A 321 31.62 10.49 -3.09
N GLU A 322 30.98 10.07 -2.01
CA GLU A 322 31.21 10.57 -0.67
C GLU A 322 31.63 9.43 0.26
N ASN A 323 32.54 9.71 1.21
CA ASN A 323 32.96 8.75 2.22
C ASN A 323 33.44 7.38 1.68
N ILE A 324 34.12 7.37 0.52
CA ILE A 324 34.79 6.19 -0.05
C ILE A 324 36.31 6.32 0.16
N GLN A 325 36.93 5.31 0.78
CA GLN A 325 38.34 5.32 1.16
C GLN A 325 39.19 4.42 0.26
N GLU A 326 38.58 3.46 -0.43
CA GLU A 326 39.26 2.56 -1.34
C GLU A 326 38.47 2.40 -2.64
N ILE A 327 39.17 2.42 -3.76
CA ILE A 327 38.60 2.12 -5.07
C ILE A 327 39.46 1.02 -5.70
N ILE A 328 38.84 -0.10 -6.06
CA ILE A 328 39.47 -1.21 -6.76
C ILE A 328 38.99 -1.15 -8.21
N GLY A 329 39.92 -0.95 -9.15
CA GLY A 329 39.62 -0.92 -10.58
C GLY A 329 39.41 -2.33 -11.17
N GLY A 330 38.71 -2.38 -12.30
CA GLY A 330 38.60 -3.57 -13.17
C GLY A 330 39.63 -3.57 -14.29
N GLY A 331 39.29 -4.17 -15.44
CA GLY A 331 40.17 -4.28 -16.60
C GLY A 331 40.71 -2.94 -17.12
N ARG A 332 39.82 -2.02 -17.55
CA ARG A 332 40.17 -0.64 -17.90
C ARG A 332 39.38 0.33 -17.04
N THR A 333 40.07 1.00 -16.12
CA THR A 333 39.44 1.96 -15.20
C THR A 333 40.08 3.33 -15.38
N THR A 334 39.25 4.33 -15.65
CA THR A 334 39.60 5.75 -15.66
C THR A 334 39.10 6.38 -14.36
N LEU A 335 39.96 7.06 -13.63
CA LEU A 335 39.58 7.80 -12.42
C LEU A 335 39.56 9.30 -12.74
N ILE A 336 38.42 9.96 -12.49
CA ILE A 336 38.26 11.40 -12.69
C ILE A 336 38.33 12.06 -11.31
N GLY A 337 39.28 12.96 -11.14
CA GLY A 337 39.49 13.71 -9.90
C GLY A 337 38.30 14.59 -9.51
N ARG A 338 38.27 15.02 -8.25
CA ARG A 338 37.31 16.03 -7.82
C ARG A 338 37.57 17.36 -8.52
N ASN A 339 36.54 18.19 -8.64
CA ASN A 339 36.63 19.53 -9.24
C ASN A 339 37.32 20.57 -8.33
N VAL A 340 38.50 20.21 -7.83
CA VAL A 340 39.40 21.00 -6.97
C VAL A 340 40.85 20.64 -7.33
N ASP A 341 41.83 21.33 -6.75
CA ASP A 341 43.22 20.92 -6.87
C ASP A 341 43.42 19.54 -6.23
N ASN A 342 43.91 18.58 -7.02
CA ASN A 342 44.17 17.22 -6.57
C ASN A 342 45.68 16.96 -6.56
N ILE A 343 46.18 16.31 -5.51
CA ILE A 343 47.55 15.79 -5.44
C ILE A 343 47.50 14.27 -5.57
N TRP A 344 48.13 13.73 -6.61
CA TRP A 344 48.15 12.30 -6.89
C TRP A 344 49.52 11.71 -6.55
N ALA A 345 49.54 10.78 -5.60
CA ALA A 345 50.70 9.92 -5.34
C ALA A 345 50.47 8.57 -6.03
N ILE A 346 51.21 8.29 -7.11
CA ILE A 346 51.08 7.05 -7.88
C ILE A 346 52.22 6.12 -7.46
N THR A 347 51.86 4.99 -6.86
CA THR A 347 52.79 3.93 -6.50
C THR A 347 52.54 2.71 -7.38
N VAL A 348 53.61 2.18 -7.97
CA VAL A 348 53.55 0.96 -8.79
C VAL A 348 53.95 -0.21 -7.90
N ASN A 349 52.97 -1.01 -7.46
CA ASN A 349 53.27 -2.34 -6.94
C ASN A 349 53.52 -3.24 -8.15
N ILE A 350 54.79 -3.48 -8.47
CA ILE A 350 55.19 -4.39 -9.54
C ILE A 350 54.72 -5.79 -9.14
N CYS A 351 53.71 -6.33 -9.84
CA CYS A 351 53.32 -7.72 -9.70
C CYS A 351 54.56 -8.59 -9.96
N LYS A 352 54.95 -9.40 -8.96
CA LYS A 352 55.89 -10.50 -9.18
C LYS A 352 55.18 -11.49 -10.11
N TYR A 353 55.59 -11.47 -11.38
CA TYR A 353 55.16 -12.43 -12.39
C TYR A 353 55.53 -13.87 -11.99
#